data_AF-A0A952IEK7-F1
#
_entry.id   AF-A0A952IEK7-F1
#
_cell.length_a   1.000
_cell.length_b   1.000
_cell.length_c   1.000
_cell.angle_alpha   90.00
_cell.angle_beta   90.00
_cell.angle_gamma   90.00
#
_symmetry.space_group_name_H-M   'P 1'
#
loop_
_entity.id
_entity.type
_entity.pdbx_description
1 polymer ?
#
loop_
_entity_poly.entity_id
_entity_poly.type
_entity_poly.pdbx_seq_one_letter_code
_entity_poly.pdbx_strand_id
1 'polypeptide(L)'
;MTHTTNHFAQYYANQVISFQGENEYLKRLFGERVKYIFMMMVLIFLIQNSKELIAENNSKTFTYTVKSGDSLYKISKETGISINDIMKINNLKGNNILIGQNLILPSGINRPQTTNVVTNQVAKTTTAYSSSRQKKHIVKRGDTLFGISKKYGIPVKQLINENQLNTTTIRSGQLLTISNVVDKKVEENFKQTPYYQKHNQHNTNQEISNYELQSIWLARNEFSMLRSNKGRFSERNTYNIYYQNRYLANVSDNVQSRYTVNRKGIQYNDPNKISYHHIRNYGFSDKVAKALSFASSNEGGPSALNFYDGAGSFGFIQFTLKYGSFTKFVSHLKENDYITYKNHLVRYGIRLENGINKYGEPGEELVVYAPEGYQGRTRITGNLIFDYIIDQKTLYGPLILLGKNTSKAQIESAYQQYYKSAENLQINLFGYNQKLSVSNLLETTTGMTVLTDLCVKLGEDGTKNLIEKTINSLLISSSFSIQGLYNLNDNQIIKAIINTSDDLLVKRRLTKLIYQQQVL
;
A
#
# COMPACT_ATOMS: atom_id res chain seq x y z
N MET A 1 -22.06 50.04 7.33
CA MET A 1 -22.79 50.22 6.05
C MET A 1 -23.22 48.86 5.48
N THR A 2 -24.10 48.14 6.19
CA THR A 2 -24.41 46.71 5.90
C THR A 2 -25.89 46.40 5.67
N HIS A 3 -26.81 47.30 6.06
CA HIS A 3 -28.24 47.14 5.77
C HIS A 3 -28.68 47.78 4.43
N THR A 4 -28.03 48.86 3.99
CA THR A 4 -28.37 49.56 2.73
C THR A 4 -27.93 48.81 1.48
N THR A 5 -26.75 48.18 1.51
CA THR A 5 -26.20 47.40 0.39
C THR A 5 -27.05 46.17 0.03
N ASN A 6 -27.61 45.49 1.03
CA ASN A 6 -28.44 44.30 0.81
C ASN A 6 -29.78 44.67 0.14
N HIS A 7 -30.36 45.81 0.54
CA HIS A 7 -31.62 46.31 -0.02
C HIS A 7 -31.49 46.76 -1.48
N PHE A 8 -30.35 47.38 -1.84
CA PHE A 8 -30.03 47.71 -3.23
C PHE A 8 -29.87 46.47 -4.11
N ALA A 9 -29.16 45.44 -3.61
CA ALA A 9 -28.97 44.18 -4.34
C ALA A 9 -30.32 43.48 -4.63
N GLN A 10 -31.23 43.43 -3.66
CA GLN A 10 -32.57 42.86 -3.88
C GLN A 10 -33.45 43.71 -4.79
N TYR A 11 -33.37 45.05 -4.74
CA TYR A 11 -34.12 45.93 -5.64
C TYR A 11 -33.76 45.68 -7.12
N TYR A 12 -32.46 45.64 -7.44
CA TYR A 12 -32.02 45.36 -8.81
C TYR A 12 -32.24 43.89 -9.23
N ALA A 13 -32.13 42.93 -8.32
CA ALA A 13 -32.46 41.53 -8.62
C ALA A 13 -33.93 41.36 -9.01
N ASN A 14 -34.86 42.03 -8.31
CA ASN A 14 -36.28 41.98 -8.62
C ASN A 14 -36.61 42.67 -9.96
N GLN A 15 -36.01 43.83 -10.25
CA GLN A 15 -36.16 44.53 -11.54
C GLN A 15 -35.70 43.68 -12.74
N VAL A 16 -34.70 42.81 -12.56
CA VAL A 16 -34.23 41.86 -13.60
C VAL A 16 -35.19 40.67 -13.77
N ILE A 17 -35.97 40.31 -12.75
CA ILE A 17 -36.91 39.19 -12.78
C ILE A 17 -38.29 39.60 -13.31
N SER A 18 -38.72 40.85 -13.10
CA SER A 18 -40.06 41.34 -13.49
C SER A 18 -40.20 41.79 -14.97
N PHE A 19 -39.22 41.52 -15.83
CA PHE A 19 -39.17 42.10 -17.19
C PHE A 19 -40.00 41.32 -18.24
N GLN A 20 -41.30 41.15 -17.99
CA GLN A 20 -42.26 40.69 -19.00
C GLN A 20 -42.84 41.90 -19.76
N GLY A 21 -42.25 42.21 -20.93
CA GLY A 21 -42.72 43.28 -21.80
C GLY A 21 -42.27 43.10 -23.25
N GLU A 22 -43.22 43.14 -24.19
CA GLU A 22 -43.00 42.85 -25.61
C GLU A 22 -42.50 44.07 -26.40
N ASN A 23 -41.29 44.54 -26.09
CA ASN A 23 -40.63 45.59 -26.87
C ASN A 23 -39.37 45.06 -27.59
N GLU A 24 -39.52 44.73 -28.87
CA GLU A 24 -38.40 44.22 -29.71
C GLU A 24 -37.24 45.22 -29.84
N TYR A 25 -37.50 46.52 -29.78
CA TYR A 25 -36.46 47.54 -29.91
C TYR A 25 -35.43 47.42 -28.78
N LEU A 26 -35.89 47.19 -27.54
CA LEU A 26 -35.02 46.97 -26.39
C LEU A 26 -34.28 45.62 -26.45
N LYS A 27 -34.89 44.56 -27.01
CA LYS A 27 -34.20 43.28 -27.26
C LYS A 27 -33.01 43.45 -28.24
N ARG A 28 -33.09 44.40 -29.19
CA ARG A 28 -31.97 44.73 -30.10
C ARG A 28 -30.86 45.57 -29.43
N LEU A 29 -31.19 46.45 -28.49
CA LEU A 29 -30.21 47.25 -27.74
C LEU A 29 -29.46 46.44 -26.67
N PHE A 30 -30.13 45.50 -25.98
CA PHE A 30 -29.56 44.72 -24.89
C PHE A 30 -29.15 43.28 -25.28
N GLY A 31 -28.42 43.16 -26.39
CA GLY A 31 -27.80 41.90 -26.79
C GLY A 31 -26.69 41.42 -25.83
N GLU A 32 -26.35 40.13 -25.91
CA GLU A 32 -25.39 39.40 -25.06
C GLU A 32 -24.17 40.20 -24.58
N ARG A 33 -23.55 41.01 -25.45
CA ARG A 33 -22.36 41.83 -25.12
C ARG A 33 -22.55 42.75 -23.91
N VAL A 34 -23.74 43.35 -23.73
CA VAL A 34 -24.03 44.23 -22.58
C VAL A 34 -24.04 43.43 -21.27
N LYS A 35 -24.52 42.18 -21.32
CA LYS A 35 -24.54 41.24 -20.20
C LYS A 35 -23.12 40.90 -19.73
N TYR A 36 -22.19 40.65 -20.67
CA TYR A 36 -20.78 40.44 -20.35
C TYR A 36 -20.08 41.69 -19.81
N ILE A 37 -20.39 42.89 -20.33
CA ILE A 37 -19.87 44.16 -19.80
C ILE A 37 -20.33 44.36 -18.35
N PHE A 38 -21.61 44.14 -18.05
CA PHE A 38 -22.14 44.21 -16.69
C PHE A 38 -21.47 43.19 -15.76
N MET A 39 -21.30 41.94 -16.21
CA MET A 39 -20.56 40.91 -15.47
C MET A 39 -19.09 41.29 -15.22
N MET A 40 -18.42 41.92 -16.19
CA MET A 40 -17.06 42.45 -16.04
C MET A 40 -16.99 43.57 -14.99
N MET A 41 -17.94 44.50 -14.99
CA MET A 41 -17.98 45.60 -14.01
C MET A 41 -18.22 45.07 -12.59
N VAL A 42 -19.13 44.11 -12.42
CA VAL A 42 -19.33 43.41 -11.13
C VAL A 42 -18.07 42.66 -10.69
N LEU A 43 -17.37 41.98 -11.62
CA LEU A 43 -16.13 41.27 -11.32
C LEU A 43 -14.99 42.22 -10.91
N ILE A 44 -14.86 43.37 -11.59
CA ILE A 44 -13.87 44.42 -11.26
C ILE A 44 -14.18 45.01 -9.89
N PHE A 45 -15.44 45.30 -9.58
CA PHE A 45 -15.86 45.77 -8.26
C PHE A 45 -15.53 44.75 -7.15
N LEU A 46 -15.77 43.46 -7.37
CA LEU A 46 -15.39 42.39 -6.43
C LEU A 46 -13.86 42.27 -6.25
N ILE A 47 -13.08 42.47 -7.31
CA ILE A 47 -11.60 42.48 -7.26
C ILE A 47 -11.07 43.73 -6.53
N GLN A 48 -11.73 44.88 -6.65
CA GLN A 48 -11.36 46.09 -5.93
C GLN A 48 -11.64 45.95 -4.43
N ASN A 49 -12.82 45.46 -4.05
CA ASN A 49 -13.21 45.22 -2.66
C ASN A 49 -12.41 44.09 -1.97
N SER A 50 -11.68 43.24 -2.71
CA SER A 50 -10.87 42.16 -2.11
C SER A 50 -9.48 42.62 -1.63
N LYS A 51 -9.06 43.85 -1.95
CA LYS A 51 -7.73 44.37 -1.58
C LYS A 51 -7.61 44.91 -0.16
N GLU A 52 -8.71 45.24 0.52
CA GLU A 52 -8.70 45.78 1.89
C GLU A 52 -8.69 44.71 2.99
N LEU A 53 -8.67 43.43 2.64
CA LEU A 53 -8.66 42.28 3.57
C LEU A 53 -7.26 41.67 3.82
N ILE A 54 -6.20 42.46 3.64
CA ILE A 54 -4.82 42.09 3.99
C ILE A 54 -4.22 43.08 5.01
N ALA A 55 -4.81 43.08 6.21
CA ALA A 55 -4.22 43.64 7.42
C ALA A 55 -4.53 42.72 8.61
N GLU A 56 -3.61 42.69 9.58
CA GLU A 56 -3.68 41.99 10.87
C GLU A 56 -4.12 40.51 10.89
N ASN A 57 -3.14 39.62 11.10
CA ASN A 57 -3.35 38.41 11.88
C ASN A 57 -2.16 38.23 12.85
N ASN A 58 -2.40 38.48 14.14
CA ASN A 58 -1.37 38.52 15.17
C ASN A 58 -0.80 37.11 15.48
N SER A 59 0.46 36.86 15.13
CA SER A 59 1.21 35.67 15.55
C SER A 59 2.09 35.99 16.77
N LYS A 60 2.01 35.18 17.83
CA LYS A 60 2.53 35.51 19.17
C LYS A 60 3.91 34.92 19.48
N THR A 61 4.42 35.25 20.68
CA THR A 61 5.85 35.19 21.02
C THR A 61 6.15 35.04 22.54
N PHE A 62 7.03 34.11 22.96
CA PHE A 62 7.88 34.16 24.18
C PHE A 62 9.31 33.59 23.91
N THR A 63 10.29 33.88 24.77
CA THR A 63 11.72 33.45 24.65
C THR A 63 12.11 32.31 25.60
N TYR A 64 12.81 31.28 25.10
CA TYR A 64 13.30 30.12 25.88
C TYR A 64 14.82 30.22 26.16
N THR A 65 15.25 30.03 27.41
CA THR A 65 16.68 29.98 27.79
C THR A 65 17.18 28.54 27.89
N VAL A 66 18.26 28.22 27.16
CA VAL A 66 18.92 26.90 27.08
C VAL A 66 19.54 26.50 28.42
N LYS A 67 19.26 25.27 28.87
CA LYS A 67 19.71 24.74 30.17
C LYS A 67 20.78 23.65 29.98
N SER A 68 21.40 23.24 31.09
CA SER A 68 22.33 22.10 31.08
C SER A 68 21.61 20.82 30.65
N GLY A 69 22.20 20.09 29.69
CA GLY A 69 21.59 18.89 29.10
C GLY A 69 20.48 19.17 28.08
N ASP A 70 20.37 20.39 27.54
CA ASP A 70 19.52 20.68 26.39
C ASP A 70 20.24 20.47 25.04
N SER A 71 19.44 20.13 24.02
CA SER A 71 19.87 20.09 22.62
C SER A 71 18.70 20.52 21.74
N LEU A 72 18.97 21.01 20.52
CA LEU A 72 17.89 21.42 19.62
C LEU A 72 16.90 20.29 19.32
N TYR A 73 17.34 19.03 19.25
CA TYR A 73 16.45 17.88 19.09
C TYR A 73 15.52 17.67 20.30
N LYS A 74 16.05 17.81 21.52
CA LYS A 74 15.26 17.71 22.76
C LYS A 74 14.24 18.85 22.84
N ILE A 75 14.68 20.10 22.67
CA ILE A 75 13.80 21.28 22.66
C ILE A 75 12.72 21.13 21.59
N SER A 76 13.09 20.71 20.37
CA SER A 76 12.17 20.45 19.25
C SER A 76 11.10 19.41 19.61
N LYS A 77 11.49 18.31 20.27
CA LYS A 77 10.59 17.23 20.70
C LYS A 77 9.67 17.64 21.85
N GLU A 78 10.14 18.49 22.76
CA GLU A 78 9.39 18.96 23.94
C GLU A 78 8.42 20.11 23.61
N THR A 79 8.76 20.99 22.67
CA THR A 79 7.89 22.10 22.24
C THR A 79 7.02 21.78 21.00
N GLY A 80 7.32 20.70 20.28
CA GLY A 80 6.60 20.30 19.05
C GLY A 80 7.00 21.09 17.80
N ILE A 81 8.08 21.87 17.89
CA ILE A 81 8.57 22.80 16.87
C ILE A 81 9.77 22.17 16.16
N SER A 82 9.95 22.34 14.84
CA SER A 82 11.09 21.68 14.16
C SER A 82 12.44 22.34 14.48
N ILE A 83 13.51 21.53 14.56
CA ILE A 83 14.90 21.99 14.71
C ILE A 83 15.24 23.11 13.71
N ASN A 84 14.81 22.95 12.46
CA ASN A 84 15.11 23.90 11.39
C ASN A 84 14.42 25.26 11.62
N ASP A 85 13.21 25.30 12.15
CA ASP A 85 12.52 26.55 12.49
C ASP A 85 13.26 27.27 13.62
N ILE A 86 13.71 26.52 14.65
CA ILE A 86 14.50 27.04 15.78
C ILE A 86 15.83 27.63 15.30
N MET A 87 16.60 26.87 14.52
CA MET A 87 17.90 27.33 14.02
C MET A 87 17.77 28.62 13.23
N LYS A 88 16.77 28.66 12.33
CA LYS A 88 16.59 29.72 11.35
C LYS A 88 16.25 31.06 11.98
N ILE A 89 15.29 31.09 12.91
CA ILE A 89 14.87 32.35 13.53
C ILE A 89 15.91 32.91 14.52
N ASN A 90 16.80 32.07 15.04
CA ASN A 90 17.93 32.47 15.90
C ASN A 90 19.25 32.65 15.11
N ASN A 91 19.23 32.56 13.77
CA ASN A 91 20.40 32.64 12.89
C ASN A 91 21.55 31.67 13.25
N LEU A 92 21.23 30.49 13.79
CA LEU A 92 22.23 29.49 14.19
C LEU A 92 22.83 28.80 12.95
N LYS A 93 24.16 28.79 12.85
CA LYS A 93 24.89 28.15 11.74
C LYS A 93 25.05 26.62 11.87
N GLY A 94 24.53 26.02 12.94
CA GLY A 94 24.63 24.58 13.23
C GLY A 94 23.89 24.19 14.51
N ASN A 95 23.95 22.91 14.87
CA ASN A 95 23.18 22.34 15.99
C ASN A 95 23.70 22.71 17.40
N ASN A 96 24.84 23.38 17.49
CA ASN A 96 25.50 23.70 18.75
C ASN A 96 24.83 24.93 19.41
N ILE A 97 24.41 24.76 20.66
CA ILE A 97 23.82 25.80 21.51
C ILE A 97 24.56 25.82 22.85
N LEU A 98 24.68 26.98 23.47
CA LEU A 98 25.38 27.16 24.74
C LEU A 98 24.39 27.26 25.92
N ILE A 99 24.79 26.74 27.08
CA ILE A 99 24.00 26.88 28.31
C ILE A 99 23.88 28.37 28.66
N GLY A 100 22.66 28.83 28.95
CA GLY A 100 22.34 30.25 29.17
C GLY A 100 21.99 31.04 27.89
N GLN A 101 22.10 30.44 26.70
CA GLN A 101 21.70 31.09 25.45
C GLN A 101 20.17 31.25 25.37
N ASN A 102 19.69 32.42 24.94
CA ASN A 102 18.26 32.68 24.69
C ASN A 102 17.87 32.35 23.25
N LEU A 103 16.70 31.72 23.06
CA LEU A 103 16.17 31.23 21.79
C LEU A 103 14.68 31.58 21.57
N ILE A 104 14.31 31.62 20.30
CA ILE A 104 13.01 32.02 19.71
C ILE A 104 12.49 30.80 18.86
N LEU A 105 11.26 30.26 19.05
CA LEU A 105 10.69 29.00 18.46
C LEU A 105 9.11 29.09 18.25
N PRO A 106 8.36 28.77 17.15
CA PRO A 106 6.93 29.18 16.80
C PRO A 106 5.63 29.20 17.73
N SER A 107 4.90 30.36 17.97
CA SER A 107 3.67 30.44 18.90
C SER A 107 2.33 30.39 18.16
N GLY A 108 2.16 29.41 17.28
CA GLY A 108 0.84 29.06 16.74
C GLY A 108 0.19 27.88 17.45
N ILE A 109 0.92 27.22 18.35
CA ILE A 109 0.62 25.87 18.84
C ILE A 109 0.36 25.93 20.35
N ASN A 110 -0.85 25.54 20.75
CA ASN A 110 -1.19 25.35 22.16
C ASN A 110 -1.14 23.85 22.49
N ARG A 111 -0.40 23.40 23.51
CA ARG A 111 0.40 24.16 24.50
C ARG A 111 1.60 23.33 24.99
N PRO A 112 2.71 23.95 25.47
CA PRO A 112 2.79 25.36 25.90
C PRO A 112 3.81 26.28 25.19
N GLN A 113 3.30 27.12 24.27
CA GLN A 113 3.86 28.43 23.83
C GLN A 113 5.24 28.45 23.08
N THR A 114 5.84 29.65 22.92
CA THR A 114 7.15 30.12 22.30
C THR A 114 6.99 30.68 20.88
N THR A 115 7.69 31.74 20.36
CA THR A 115 7.67 32.60 19.07
C THR A 115 7.92 32.15 17.55
N ASN A 116 7.12 32.63 16.56
CA ASN A 116 7.52 32.94 15.11
C ASN A 116 8.25 31.88 14.18
N VAL A 117 8.72 32.13 12.94
CA VAL A 117 8.00 32.34 11.65
C VAL A 117 8.88 32.07 10.36
N VAL A 118 8.44 31.18 9.44
CA VAL A 118 8.42 31.31 7.93
C VAL A 118 9.72 31.23 7.04
N THR A 119 9.50 31.22 5.70
CA THR A 119 10.30 31.73 4.55
C THR A 119 11.34 30.84 3.81
N ASN A 120 10.88 30.06 2.82
CA ASN A 120 11.39 30.01 1.42
C ASN A 120 12.87 29.64 1.10
N GLN A 121 13.28 29.30 -0.14
CA GLN A 121 12.69 28.64 -1.34
C GLN A 121 13.88 28.09 -2.18
N VAL A 122 13.75 27.05 -3.01
CA VAL A 122 13.53 27.03 -4.49
C VAL A 122 13.71 25.53 -4.85
N ALA A 123 12.93 24.86 -5.71
CA ALA A 123 12.53 25.22 -7.07
C ALA A 123 11.14 24.69 -7.52
N LYS A 124 10.78 25.02 -8.76
CA LYS A 124 9.69 24.43 -9.57
C LYS A 124 9.92 22.90 -9.74
N THR A 125 8.95 22.05 -10.09
CA THR A 125 7.75 22.26 -10.94
C THR A 125 6.67 21.19 -10.65
N THR A 126 5.54 21.30 -11.37
CA THR A 126 4.40 20.36 -11.57
C THR A 126 3.19 20.42 -10.61
N THR A 127 2.10 20.89 -11.22
CA THR A 127 0.69 20.51 -11.04
C THR A 127 0.37 19.26 -10.21
N ALA A 128 -0.48 19.40 -9.19
CA ALA A 128 -1.83 18.80 -9.17
C ALA A 128 -2.63 19.16 -7.89
N TYR A 129 -3.95 18.96 -7.96
CA TYR A 129 -4.92 19.05 -6.87
C TYR A 129 -4.44 18.42 -5.56
N SER A 130 -4.47 19.18 -4.45
CA SER A 130 -4.41 18.65 -3.08
C SER A 130 -5.00 19.63 -2.06
N SER A 131 -6.29 19.96 -2.21
CA SER A 131 -7.04 20.55 -1.10
C SER A 131 -7.45 19.46 -0.12
N SER A 132 -6.59 19.14 0.85
CA SER A 132 -6.91 18.27 1.99
C SER A 132 -7.96 18.95 2.88
N ARG A 133 -9.23 18.84 2.49
CA ARG A 133 -10.37 19.44 3.21
C ARG A 133 -10.51 18.81 4.59
N GLN A 134 -9.84 19.40 5.57
CA GLN A 134 -10.19 19.23 6.98
C GLN A 134 -11.55 19.86 7.24
N LYS A 135 -12.42 19.13 7.92
CA LYS A 135 -13.74 19.60 8.35
C LYS A 135 -13.87 19.39 9.85
N LYS A 136 -14.65 20.24 10.50
CA LYS A 136 -15.04 20.04 11.90
C LYS A 136 -16.48 19.52 11.94
N HIS A 137 -16.74 18.58 12.83
CA HIS A 137 -18.05 17.99 13.09
C HIS A 137 -18.36 18.15 14.58
N ILE A 138 -19.49 18.75 14.92
CA ILE A 138 -20.01 18.78 16.29
C ILE A 138 -20.91 17.56 16.48
N VAL A 139 -20.53 16.68 17.39
CA VAL A 139 -21.26 15.47 17.78
C VAL A 139 -22.63 15.86 18.31
N LYS A 140 -23.71 15.26 17.77
CA LYS A 140 -25.08 15.46 18.26
C LYS A 140 -25.54 14.30 19.15
N ARG A 141 -26.64 14.49 19.88
CA ARG A 141 -27.34 13.40 20.59
C ARG A 141 -27.69 12.28 19.59
N GLY A 142 -27.12 11.10 19.78
CA GLY A 142 -27.29 9.95 18.89
C GLY A 142 -26.20 9.74 17.83
N ASP A 143 -25.29 10.69 17.60
CA ASP A 143 -24.09 10.42 16.79
C ASP A 143 -23.14 9.46 17.55
N THR A 144 -22.54 8.51 16.85
CA THR A 144 -21.48 7.60 17.35
C THR A 144 -20.24 7.73 16.46
N LEU A 145 -19.05 7.33 16.93
CA LEU A 145 -17.85 7.36 16.07
C LEU A 145 -18.02 6.56 14.79
N PHE A 146 -18.80 5.46 14.84
CA PHE A 146 -19.19 4.67 13.67
C PHE A 146 -20.12 5.45 12.73
N GLY A 147 -21.16 6.10 13.26
CA GLY A 147 -22.07 6.95 12.49
C GLY A 147 -21.37 8.16 11.85
N ILE A 148 -20.37 8.73 12.54
CA ILE A 148 -19.56 9.86 12.07
C ILE A 148 -18.55 9.40 11.01
N SER A 149 -17.87 8.27 11.25
CA SER A 149 -17.02 7.59 10.27
C SER A 149 -17.77 7.35 8.95
N LYS A 150 -19.00 6.82 9.04
CA LYS A 150 -19.92 6.66 7.91
C LYS A 150 -20.29 7.98 7.21
N LYS A 151 -20.66 9.00 7.99
CA LYS A 151 -21.11 10.33 7.52
C LYS A 151 -20.05 11.17 6.81
N TYR A 152 -18.77 10.80 6.93
CA TYR A 152 -17.65 11.52 6.31
C TYR A 152 -16.69 10.64 5.51
N GLY A 153 -16.91 9.32 5.47
CA GLY A 153 -16.13 8.37 4.69
C GLY A 153 -14.71 8.08 5.22
N ILE A 154 -14.42 8.41 6.48
CA ILE A 154 -13.09 8.20 7.09
C ILE A 154 -13.11 7.04 8.10
N PRO A 155 -12.07 6.19 8.21
CA PRO A 155 -12.07 5.06 9.15
C PRO A 155 -12.19 5.49 10.62
N VAL A 156 -12.91 4.73 11.45
CA VAL A 156 -13.04 4.98 12.90
C VAL A 156 -11.67 5.13 13.59
N LYS A 157 -10.66 4.33 13.24
CA LYS A 157 -9.30 4.45 13.82
C LYS A 157 -8.60 5.74 13.40
N GLN A 158 -8.85 6.25 12.19
CA GLN A 158 -8.34 7.54 11.73
C GLN A 158 -9.05 8.68 12.46
N LEU A 159 -10.38 8.62 12.57
CA LEU A 159 -11.21 9.56 13.34
C LEU A 159 -10.79 9.62 14.83
N ILE A 160 -10.41 8.48 15.42
CA ILE A 160 -9.85 8.36 16.77
C ILE A 160 -8.48 9.07 16.86
N ASN A 161 -7.55 8.73 15.98
CA ASN A 161 -6.17 9.25 16.00
C ASN A 161 -6.14 10.78 15.76
N GLU A 162 -6.89 11.28 14.78
CA GLU A 162 -6.97 12.71 14.44
C GLU A 162 -7.60 13.58 15.54
N ASN A 163 -8.30 12.95 16.49
CA ASN A 163 -8.96 13.62 17.62
C ASN A 163 -8.43 13.19 18.99
N GLN A 164 -7.33 12.43 19.00
CA GLN A 164 -6.65 11.98 20.22
C GLN A 164 -7.61 11.30 21.21
N LEU A 165 -8.54 10.47 20.69
CA LEU A 165 -9.59 9.84 21.48
C LEU A 165 -9.07 8.58 22.17
N ASN A 166 -9.01 8.62 23.50
CA ASN A 166 -8.60 7.46 24.31
C ASN A 166 -9.71 6.40 24.45
N THR A 167 -10.93 6.67 23.94
CA THR A 167 -12.11 5.79 24.02
C THR A 167 -12.94 5.84 22.75
N THR A 168 -13.73 4.80 22.48
CA THR A 168 -14.75 4.82 21.41
C THR A 168 -15.99 5.68 21.73
N THR A 169 -16.17 6.02 23.01
CA THR A 169 -17.25 6.91 23.50
C THR A 169 -17.00 8.36 23.09
N ILE A 170 -18.07 9.05 22.67
CA ILE A 170 -18.09 10.49 22.38
C ILE A 170 -19.29 11.14 23.05
N ARG A 171 -19.22 12.46 23.28
CA ARG A 171 -20.25 13.24 23.98
C ARG A 171 -20.91 14.25 23.05
N SER A 172 -22.20 14.49 23.20
CA SER A 172 -22.89 15.56 22.45
C SER A 172 -22.23 16.91 22.75
N GLY A 173 -22.00 17.73 21.72
CA GLY A 173 -21.24 18.97 21.78
C GLY A 173 -19.72 18.82 21.54
N GLN A 174 -19.17 17.59 21.58
CA GLN A 174 -17.76 17.36 21.29
C GLN A 174 -17.41 17.71 19.83
N LEU A 175 -16.26 18.35 19.61
CA LEU A 175 -15.79 18.74 18.28
C LEU A 175 -14.79 17.70 17.76
N LEU A 176 -15.07 17.11 16.60
CA LEU A 176 -14.18 16.19 15.89
C LEU A 176 -13.67 16.80 14.59
N THR A 177 -12.36 16.74 14.41
CA THR A 177 -11.61 16.95 13.17
C THR A 177 -11.79 15.75 12.25
N ILE A 178 -12.02 16.04 10.98
CA ILE A 178 -12.25 15.08 9.91
C ILE A 178 -11.31 15.48 8.76
N SER A 179 -10.12 14.88 8.68
CA SER A 179 -9.17 15.11 7.59
C SER A 179 -9.43 14.15 6.44
N ASN A 180 -9.09 14.57 5.22
CA ASN A 180 -9.44 13.83 4.00
C ASN A 180 -10.92 13.44 3.97
N VAL A 181 -11.82 14.41 4.24
CA VAL A 181 -13.25 14.24 3.94
C VAL A 181 -13.35 13.81 2.49
N VAL A 182 -13.79 12.57 2.26
CA VAL A 182 -13.87 12.05 0.91
C VAL A 182 -14.85 12.91 0.13
N ASP A 183 -14.50 13.26 -1.10
CA ASP A 183 -15.34 14.11 -1.92
C ASP A 183 -16.74 13.51 -2.01
N LYS A 184 -17.77 14.32 -1.77
CA LYS A 184 -19.17 13.92 -1.91
C LYS A 184 -19.41 13.22 -3.24
N LYS A 185 -18.73 13.67 -4.29
CA LYS A 185 -18.75 13.07 -5.62
C LYS A 185 -18.35 11.59 -5.61
N VAL A 186 -17.40 11.14 -4.78
CA VAL A 186 -17.01 9.72 -4.68
C VAL A 186 -18.05 8.91 -3.90
N GLU A 187 -18.68 9.52 -2.89
CA GLU A 187 -19.82 8.91 -2.17
C GLU A 187 -21.07 8.79 -3.08
N GLU A 188 -21.30 9.79 -3.92
CA GLU A 188 -22.36 9.83 -4.95
C GLU A 188 -22.06 8.86 -6.10
N ASN A 189 -20.80 8.71 -6.51
CA ASN A 189 -20.36 7.68 -7.46
C ASN A 189 -20.57 6.26 -6.91
N PHE A 190 -20.34 6.02 -5.60
CA PHE A 190 -20.66 4.73 -4.99
C PHE A 190 -22.17 4.41 -5.08
N LYS A 191 -23.03 5.41 -4.87
CA LYS A 191 -24.49 5.27 -5.02
C LYS A 191 -24.96 5.03 -6.46
N GLN A 192 -24.08 5.32 -7.43
CA GLN A 192 -24.30 5.04 -8.86
C GLN A 192 -23.75 3.66 -9.29
N THR A 193 -23.12 2.88 -8.41
CA THR A 193 -22.67 1.53 -8.80
C THR A 193 -23.87 0.62 -9.10
N PRO A 194 -23.77 -0.27 -10.11
CA PRO A 194 -24.86 -1.20 -10.42
C PRO A 194 -25.27 -2.07 -9.22
N TYR A 195 -24.31 -2.43 -8.35
CA TYR A 195 -24.59 -3.13 -7.12
C TYR A 195 -25.46 -2.31 -6.14
N TYR A 196 -25.07 -1.06 -5.84
CA TYR A 196 -25.82 -0.21 -4.92
C TYR A 196 -27.24 0.05 -5.45
N GLN A 197 -27.37 0.35 -6.75
CA GLN A 197 -28.66 0.56 -7.39
C GLN A 197 -29.58 -0.66 -7.29
N LYS A 198 -29.04 -1.87 -7.48
CA LYS A 198 -29.82 -3.12 -7.44
C LYS A 198 -30.20 -3.57 -6.03
N HIS A 199 -29.33 -3.38 -5.03
CA HIS A 199 -29.50 -3.98 -3.70
C HIS A 199 -29.94 -3.01 -2.59
N ASN A 200 -30.00 -1.70 -2.85
CA ASN A 200 -30.45 -0.72 -1.84
C ASN A 200 -31.99 -0.59 -1.73
N GLN A 201 -32.77 -1.53 -2.29
CA GLN A 201 -34.24 -1.56 -2.19
C GLN A 201 -34.81 -2.76 -1.39
N HIS A 202 -34.16 -3.93 -1.38
CA HIS A 202 -34.58 -5.07 -0.57
C HIS A 202 -33.39 -5.72 0.16
N ASN A 203 -33.47 -5.72 1.50
CA ASN A 203 -32.35 -6.01 2.40
C ASN A 203 -32.27 -7.51 2.76
N THR A 204 -32.23 -8.38 1.76
CA THR A 204 -32.21 -9.85 1.91
C THR A 204 -30.95 -10.46 1.32
N ASN A 205 -30.21 -11.21 2.12
CA ASN A 205 -29.04 -12.03 1.74
C ASN A 205 -27.84 -11.23 1.18
N GLN A 206 -27.39 -10.18 1.89
CA GLN A 206 -26.04 -9.61 1.68
C GLN A 206 -25.01 -10.28 2.62
N GLU A 207 -23.94 -10.85 2.08
CA GLU A 207 -22.82 -11.44 2.85
C GLU A 207 -21.91 -10.41 3.54
N ILE A 208 -22.14 -9.13 3.26
CA ILE A 208 -21.38 -7.98 3.78
C ILE A 208 -22.28 -6.75 3.73
N SER A 209 -22.17 -5.82 4.68
CA SER A 209 -23.06 -4.67 4.68
C SER A 209 -22.72 -3.67 3.55
N ASN A 210 -23.75 -3.02 2.99
CA ASN A 210 -23.59 -1.85 2.09
C ASN A 210 -22.64 -0.77 2.68
N TYR A 211 -22.54 -0.68 4.01
CA TYR A 211 -21.62 0.23 4.70
C TYR A 211 -20.14 -0.20 4.64
N GLU A 212 -19.85 -1.48 4.83
CA GLU A 212 -18.47 -1.98 4.67
C GLU A 212 -18.02 -1.88 3.22
N LEU A 213 -18.91 -2.20 2.26
CA LEU A 213 -18.63 -2.02 0.83
C LEU A 213 -18.35 -0.55 0.50
N GLN A 214 -19.15 0.38 1.01
CA GLN A 214 -18.87 1.82 0.92
C GLN A 214 -17.50 2.16 1.50
N SER A 215 -17.15 1.63 2.68
CA SER A 215 -15.87 1.88 3.35
C SER A 215 -14.67 1.36 2.54
N ILE A 216 -14.78 0.16 1.95
CA ILE A 216 -13.77 -0.45 1.07
C ILE A 216 -13.61 0.35 -0.22
N TRP A 217 -14.71 0.79 -0.83
CA TRP A 217 -14.71 1.64 -2.02
C TRP A 217 -13.97 2.96 -1.78
N LEU A 218 -14.33 3.66 -0.70
CA LEU A 218 -13.70 4.93 -0.31
C LEU A 218 -12.20 4.75 -0.06
N ALA A 219 -11.80 3.68 0.64
CA ALA A 219 -10.39 3.38 0.89
C ALA A 219 -9.60 3.05 -0.38
N ARG A 220 -10.19 2.34 -1.36
CA ARG A 220 -9.55 2.11 -2.67
C ARG A 220 -9.44 3.38 -3.52
N ASN A 221 -10.36 4.34 -3.34
CA ASN A 221 -10.29 5.66 -3.97
C ASN A 221 -9.24 6.60 -3.32
N GLU A 222 -8.54 6.18 -2.26
CA GLU A 222 -7.30 6.84 -1.81
C GLU A 222 -6.13 6.66 -2.80
N PHE A 223 -6.26 5.75 -3.76
CA PHE A 223 -5.29 5.52 -4.82
C PHE A 223 -5.76 6.09 -6.16
N SER A 224 -4.83 6.64 -6.93
CA SER A 224 -5.05 7.01 -8.32
C SER A 224 -3.98 6.38 -9.21
N MET A 225 -4.37 5.85 -10.37
CA MET A 225 -3.46 5.27 -11.36
C MET A 225 -3.49 6.10 -12.64
N LEU A 226 -2.36 6.68 -13.02
CA LEU A 226 -2.21 7.50 -14.22
C LEU A 226 -1.29 6.81 -15.23
N ARG A 227 -1.79 6.52 -16.45
CA ARG A 227 -0.99 5.95 -17.54
C ARG A 227 0.11 6.95 -17.94
N SER A 228 1.37 6.55 -17.81
CA SER A 228 2.54 7.44 -17.99
C SER A 228 3.05 7.52 -19.43
N ASN A 229 2.65 6.63 -20.33
CA ASN A 229 3.03 6.66 -21.74
C ASN A 229 1.83 6.56 -22.71
N LYS A 230 1.93 7.25 -23.85
CA LYS A 230 1.01 7.07 -25.00
C LYS A 230 1.54 5.98 -25.93
N GLY A 231 1.81 4.79 -25.38
CA GLY A 231 2.43 3.70 -26.14
C GLY A 231 1.55 3.20 -27.30
N ARG A 232 2.20 2.78 -28.39
CA ARG A 232 1.54 2.06 -29.51
C ARG A 232 1.03 0.69 -29.04
N PHE A 233 0.19 0.03 -29.84
CA PHE A 233 -0.44 -1.26 -29.48
C PHE A 233 0.56 -2.39 -29.13
N SER A 234 1.80 -2.30 -29.62
CA SER A 234 2.91 -3.22 -29.34
C SER A 234 3.74 -2.87 -28.10
N GLU A 235 3.50 -1.72 -27.46
CA GLU A 235 4.33 -1.19 -26.39
C GLU A 235 3.73 -1.43 -24.99
N ARG A 236 4.62 -1.73 -24.03
CA ARG A 236 4.31 -1.86 -22.60
C ARG A 236 3.64 -0.58 -22.08
N ASN A 237 2.41 -0.66 -21.56
CA ASN A 237 1.81 0.47 -20.87
C ASN A 237 2.40 0.60 -19.48
N THR A 238 2.87 1.79 -19.15
CA THR A 238 3.34 2.13 -17.80
C THR A 238 2.28 2.96 -17.09
N TYR A 239 2.21 2.80 -15.78
CA TYR A 239 1.25 3.45 -14.91
C TYR A 239 1.93 3.93 -13.64
N ASN A 240 1.82 5.22 -13.35
CA ASN A 240 2.19 5.78 -12.06
C ASN A 240 1.02 5.61 -11.09
N ILE A 241 1.25 4.85 -10.02
CA ILE A 241 0.32 4.73 -8.89
C ILE A 241 0.68 5.79 -7.86
N TYR A 242 -0.33 6.47 -7.35
CA TYR A 242 -0.25 7.40 -6.24
C TYR A 242 -1.14 6.91 -5.09
N TYR A 243 -0.74 7.21 -3.86
CA TYR A 243 -1.55 7.02 -2.65
C TYR A 243 -1.66 8.38 -1.94
N GLN A 244 -2.88 8.85 -1.70
CA GLN A 244 -3.17 10.18 -1.14
C GLN A 244 -2.36 11.30 -1.86
N ASN A 245 -2.41 11.29 -3.20
CA ASN A 245 -1.69 12.17 -4.13
C ASN A 245 -0.15 12.13 -4.06
N ARG A 246 0.45 11.27 -3.23
CA ARG A 246 1.91 11.02 -3.22
C ARG A 246 2.25 9.84 -4.11
N TYR A 247 3.32 9.97 -4.91
CA TYR A 247 3.80 8.89 -5.77
C TYR A 247 4.15 7.64 -4.94
N LEU A 248 3.65 6.48 -5.37
CA LEU A 248 3.84 5.20 -4.68
C LEU A 248 4.77 4.26 -5.46
N ALA A 249 4.54 4.10 -6.76
CA ALA A 249 5.28 3.21 -7.65
C ALA A 249 4.99 3.52 -9.13
N ASN A 250 5.91 3.14 -10.02
CA ASN A 250 5.63 2.94 -11.44
C ASN A 250 5.49 1.43 -11.67
N VAL A 251 4.42 1.04 -12.34
CA VAL A 251 4.09 -0.36 -12.68
C VAL A 251 3.80 -0.46 -14.17
N SER A 252 3.74 -1.67 -14.72
CA SER A 252 3.42 -1.85 -16.15
C SER A 252 2.54 -3.05 -16.41
N ASP A 253 1.69 -3.00 -17.44
CA ASP A 253 1.12 -4.25 -17.97
C ASP A 253 2.21 -5.12 -18.64
N ASN A 254 1.90 -6.38 -18.92
CA ASN A 254 2.88 -7.29 -19.50
C ASN A 254 2.76 -7.43 -21.02
N VAL A 255 3.91 -7.36 -21.66
CA VAL A 255 4.09 -7.59 -23.11
C VAL A 255 4.14 -9.08 -23.40
N GLN A 256 4.01 -9.43 -24.67
CA GLN A 256 4.02 -10.80 -25.18
C GLN A 256 5.30 -11.56 -24.80
N SER A 257 5.12 -12.70 -24.13
CA SER A 257 6.13 -13.70 -23.83
C SER A 257 5.47 -15.09 -23.87
N ARG A 258 6.25 -16.18 -23.92
CA ARG A 258 5.71 -17.55 -23.86
C ARG A 258 5.01 -17.89 -22.52
N TYR A 259 5.10 -17.01 -21.53
CA TYR A 259 4.46 -17.15 -20.21
C TYR A 259 3.31 -16.14 -20.00
N THR A 260 3.01 -15.29 -20.99
CA THR A 260 1.99 -14.23 -20.86
C THR A 260 0.59 -14.81 -21.15
N VAL A 261 -0.11 -15.25 -20.10
CA VAL A 261 -1.52 -15.63 -20.18
C VAL A 261 -2.41 -14.38 -20.24
N ASN A 262 -2.14 -13.40 -19.37
CA ASN A 262 -3.00 -12.24 -19.16
C ASN A 262 -2.30 -10.92 -19.52
N ARG A 263 -2.51 -10.46 -20.76
CA ARG A 263 -1.91 -9.23 -21.31
C ARG A 263 -2.32 -7.94 -20.57
N LYS A 264 -3.47 -7.94 -19.88
CA LYS A 264 -3.93 -6.80 -19.04
C LYS A 264 -3.28 -6.77 -17.65
N GLY A 265 -2.71 -7.90 -17.20
CA GLY A 265 -2.17 -8.08 -15.86
C GLY A 265 -0.86 -7.33 -15.67
N ILE A 266 -0.64 -6.83 -14.45
CA ILE A 266 0.49 -5.94 -14.15
C ILE A 266 1.70 -6.69 -13.58
N GLN A 267 2.88 -6.25 -14.01
CA GLN A 267 4.18 -6.50 -13.42
C GLN A 267 4.62 -5.25 -12.63
N TYR A 268 5.12 -5.48 -11.41
CA TYR A 268 5.91 -4.50 -10.67
C TYR A 268 7.15 -5.19 -10.10
N ASN A 269 8.32 -4.82 -10.62
CA ASN A 269 9.59 -5.30 -10.11
C ASN A 269 10.07 -4.35 -9.02
N ASP A 270 9.74 -4.64 -7.76
CA ASP A 270 10.32 -3.92 -6.62
C ASP A 270 11.85 -4.14 -6.60
N PRO A 271 12.68 -3.10 -6.81
CA PRO A 271 14.14 -3.25 -6.87
C PRO A 271 14.75 -3.53 -5.50
N ASN A 272 14.02 -3.27 -4.41
CA ASN A 272 14.52 -3.40 -3.04
C ASN A 272 14.49 -4.87 -2.59
N LYS A 273 15.41 -5.68 -3.14
CA LYS A 273 15.58 -7.08 -2.73
C LYS A 273 15.88 -7.18 -1.22
N ILE A 274 15.38 -8.22 -0.56
CA ILE A 274 15.68 -8.49 0.85
C ILE A 274 17.13 -8.95 0.96
N SER A 275 17.95 -8.18 1.68
CA SER A 275 19.36 -8.50 1.90
C SER A 275 19.56 -9.50 3.04
N TYR A 276 20.71 -10.18 3.02
CA TYR A 276 21.18 -11.05 4.11
C TYR A 276 21.11 -10.35 5.48
N HIS A 277 21.66 -9.13 5.57
CA HIS A 277 21.68 -8.37 6.82
C HIS A 277 20.28 -8.00 7.32
N HIS A 278 19.33 -7.68 6.43
CA HIS A 278 17.94 -7.40 6.82
C HIS A 278 17.27 -8.61 7.48
N ILE A 279 17.59 -9.83 7.02
CA ILE A 279 17.08 -11.08 7.61
C ILE A 279 17.80 -11.39 8.94
N ARG A 280 19.13 -11.21 9.01
CA ARG A 280 19.91 -11.38 10.26
C ARG A 280 19.45 -10.41 11.36
N ASN A 281 19.05 -9.19 11.01
CA ASN A 281 18.54 -8.19 11.95
C ASN A 281 17.19 -8.58 12.60
N TYR A 282 16.46 -9.55 12.03
CA TYR A 282 15.28 -10.16 12.66
C TYR A 282 15.60 -11.43 13.48
N GLY A 283 16.88 -11.76 13.69
CA GLY A 283 17.33 -12.88 14.53
C GLY A 283 17.54 -14.22 13.82
N PHE A 284 17.10 -14.36 12.56
CA PHE A 284 17.28 -15.59 11.78
C PHE A 284 18.76 -15.98 11.59
N SER A 285 19.05 -17.27 11.53
CA SER A 285 20.42 -17.81 11.40
C SER A 285 21.08 -17.50 10.05
N ASP A 286 22.39 -17.74 9.96
CA ASP A 286 23.15 -17.58 8.70
C ASP A 286 22.57 -18.43 7.55
N LYS A 287 22.20 -19.69 7.83
CA LYS A 287 21.58 -20.60 6.87
C LYS A 287 20.29 -20.00 6.28
N VAL A 288 19.37 -19.56 7.15
CA VAL A 288 18.10 -18.95 6.73
C VAL A 288 18.30 -17.63 5.98
N ALA A 289 19.21 -16.78 6.47
CA ALA A 289 19.46 -15.47 5.89
C ALA A 289 20.09 -15.54 4.49
N LYS A 290 21.04 -16.46 4.25
CA LYS A 290 21.59 -16.71 2.90
C LYS A 290 20.55 -17.34 1.99
N ALA A 291 19.83 -18.36 2.46
CA ALA A 291 18.79 -19.03 1.67
C ALA A 291 17.70 -18.06 1.17
N LEU A 292 17.10 -17.28 2.06
CA LEU A 292 15.98 -16.39 1.71
C LEU A 292 16.43 -15.12 0.96
N SER A 293 17.62 -14.57 1.22
CA SER A 293 18.14 -13.45 0.41
C SER A 293 18.60 -13.89 -0.98
N PHE A 294 19.12 -15.11 -1.14
CA PHE A 294 19.39 -15.68 -2.45
C PHE A 294 18.10 -15.82 -3.28
N ALA A 295 17.05 -16.39 -2.69
CA ALA A 295 15.72 -16.45 -3.31
C ALA A 295 15.19 -15.05 -3.68
N SER A 296 15.29 -14.06 -2.76
CA SER A 296 14.93 -12.67 -3.06
C SER A 296 15.70 -12.11 -4.27
N SER A 297 17.01 -12.38 -4.36
CA SER A 297 17.83 -11.92 -5.48
C SER A 297 17.33 -12.45 -6.83
N ASN A 298 16.80 -13.68 -6.85
CA ASN A 298 16.27 -14.36 -8.03
C ASN A 298 14.81 -14.02 -8.35
N GLU A 299 14.03 -13.63 -7.34
CA GLU A 299 12.58 -13.35 -7.41
C GLU A 299 12.30 -11.83 -7.31
N GLY A 300 11.84 -11.31 -6.17
CA GLY A 300 11.39 -9.92 -6.00
C GLY A 300 11.90 -9.21 -4.75
N GLY A 301 11.61 -7.91 -4.63
CA GLY A 301 11.56 -7.21 -3.34
C GLY A 301 10.20 -7.39 -2.63
N PRO A 302 10.04 -6.92 -1.38
CA PRO A 302 8.82 -7.10 -0.57
C PRO A 302 7.52 -6.64 -1.23
N SER A 303 7.58 -5.71 -2.18
CA SER A 303 6.42 -5.13 -2.86
C SER A 303 6.22 -5.64 -4.29
N ALA A 304 7.01 -6.62 -4.74
CA ALA A 304 6.94 -7.11 -6.12
C ALA A 304 5.56 -7.71 -6.45
N LEU A 305 5.14 -7.58 -7.71
CA LEU A 305 3.87 -8.10 -8.22
C LEU A 305 4.06 -8.72 -9.61
N ASN A 306 3.39 -9.84 -9.87
CA ASN A 306 3.25 -10.42 -11.19
C ASN A 306 1.84 -11.02 -11.34
N PHE A 307 1.03 -10.43 -12.22
CA PHE A 307 -0.35 -10.84 -12.49
C PHE A 307 -0.57 -11.22 -13.98
N TYR A 308 0.49 -11.54 -14.73
CA TYR A 308 0.38 -11.84 -16.16
C TYR A 308 0.44 -13.34 -16.48
N ASP A 309 0.88 -14.16 -15.53
CA ASP A 309 1.20 -15.59 -15.71
C ASP A 309 0.02 -16.55 -15.50
N GLY A 310 -1.13 -16.04 -15.06
CA GLY A 310 -2.29 -16.86 -14.72
C GLY A 310 -2.21 -17.55 -13.36
N ALA A 311 -1.30 -17.10 -12.47
CA ALA A 311 -1.20 -17.53 -11.07
C ALA A 311 -1.41 -16.38 -10.08
N GLY A 312 -0.88 -15.20 -10.38
CA GLY A 312 -0.96 -14.01 -9.52
C GLY A 312 -0.05 -14.12 -8.31
N SER A 313 0.98 -13.30 -8.24
CA SER A 313 2.05 -13.40 -7.25
C SER A 313 2.45 -12.05 -6.64
N PHE A 314 2.88 -12.12 -5.38
CA PHE A 314 3.20 -10.99 -4.51
C PHE A 314 4.49 -11.21 -3.71
N GLY A 315 5.25 -10.14 -3.49
CA GLY A 315 6.31 -10.10 -2.49
C GLY A 315 7.60 -10.79 -2.90
N PHE A 316 8.53 -10.90 -1.95
CA PHE A 316 9.94 -11.11 -2.29
C PHE A 316 10.28 -12.49 -2.87
N ILE A 317 9.42 -13.50 -2.64
CA ILE A 317 9.48 -14.84 -3.25
C ILE A 317 8.24 -15.18 -4.08
N GLN A 318 7.49 -14.18 -4.56
CA GLN A 318 6.33 -14.37 -5.44
C GLN A 318 5.25 -15.30 -4.83
N PHE A 319 4.85 -15.05 -3.58
CA PHE A 319 3.72 -15.73 -2.92
C PHE A 319 2.49 -15.73 -3.83
N THR A 320 2.01 -16.91 -4.21
CA THR A 320 0.98 -17.07 -5.24
C THR A 320 -0.43 -17.13 -4.64
N LEU A 321 -1.36 -16.44 -5.28
CA LEU A 321 -2.79 -16.48 -4.93
C LEU A 321 -3.38 -17.84 -5.34
N LYS A 322 -3.24 -18.22 -6.62
CA LYS A 322 -3.82 -19.45 -7.19
C LYS A 322 -3.39 -20.74 -6.47
N TYR A 323 -2.13 -20.83 -6.03
CA TYR A 323 -1.63 -22.04 -5.36
C TYR A 323 -1.69 -21.94 -3.82
N GLY A 324 -2.03 -20.77 -3.27
CA GLY A 324 -2.37 -20.56 -1.85
C GLY A 324 -1.21 -20.14 -0.93
N SER A 325 0.02 -19.95 -1.43
CA SER A 325 1.12 -19.48 -0.57
C SER A 325 0.98 -18.01 -0.15
N PHE A 326 0.22 -17.21 -0.91
CA PHE A 326 -0.25 -15.89 -0.47
C PHE A 326 -1.26 -16.01 0.68
N THR A 327 -2.23 -16.93 0.59
CA THR A 327 -3.20 -17.18 1.69
C THR A 327 -2.49 -17.56 2.98
N LYS A 328 -1.48 -18.45 2.92
CA LYS A 328 -0.62 -18.80 4.07
C LYS A 328 0.15 -17.59 4.63
N PHE A 329 0.68 -16.71 3.78
CA PHE A 329 1.30 -15.45 4.22
C PHE A 329 0.30 -14.52 4.91
N VAL A 330 -0.92 -14.37 4.38
CA VAL A 330 -1.97 -13.54 4.97
C VAL A 330 -2.43 -14.11 6.32
N SER A 331 -2.46 -15.44 6.47
CA SER A 331 -2.78 -16.15 7.71
C SER A 331 -1.74 -15.84 8.79
N HIS A 332 -0.45 -16.08 8.49
CA HIS A 332 0.66 -15.71 9.37
C HIS A 332 0.62 -14.22 9.78
N LEU A 333 0.32 -13.32 8.84
CA LEU A 333 0.18 -11.89 9.11
C LEU A 333 -1.03 -11.57 10.00
N LYS A 334 -2.18 -12.22 9.79
CA LYS A 334 -3.40 -12.06 10.60
C LYS A 334 -3.16 -12.47 12.05
N GLU A 335 -2.40 -13.53 12.29
CA GLU A 335 -2.05 -14.06 13.61
C GLU A 335 -1.00 -13.20 14.32
N ASN A 336 0.10 -12.86 13.64
CA ASN A 336 1.28 -12.26 14.26
C ASN A 336 1.29 -10.71 14.21
N ASP A 337 0.58 -10.08 13.27
CA ASP A 337 0.35 -8.63 13.24
C ASP A 337 -1.04 -8.30 12.67
N TYR A 338 -2.07 -8.59 13.47
CA TYR A 338 -3.46 -8.28 13.17
C TYR A 338 -3.70 -6.79 12.83
N ILE A 339 -2.87 -5.87 13.32
CA ILE A 339 -3.00 -4.43 13.04
C ILE A 339 -2.55 -4.12 11.61
N THR A 340 -1.42 -4.65 11.16
CA THR A 340 -0.95 -4.52 9.78
C THR A 340 -1.86 -5.27 8.81
N TYR A 341 -2.29 -6.49 9.15
CA TYR A 341 -3.35 -7.22 8.42
C TYR A 341 -4.60 -6.36 8.21
N LYS A 342 -5.13 -5.77 9.29
CA LYS A 342 -6.34 -4.93 9.23
C LYS A 342 -6.13 -3.64 8.42
N ASN A 343 -4.98 -2.99 8.58
CA ASN A 343 -4.64 -1.73 7.92
C ASN A 343 -4.37 -1.89 6.41
N HIS A 344 -3.75 -3.00 5.98
CA HIS A 344 -3.23 -3.17 4.62
C HIS A 344 -3.98 -4.20 3.76
N LEU A 345 -4.85 -5.02 4.35
CA LEU A 345 -5.72 -5.96 3.62
C LEU A 345 -7.20 -5.65 3.87
N VAL A 346 -7.65 -5.73 5.13
CA VAL A 346 -9.08 -5.62 5.46
C VAL A 346 -9.64 -4.25 5.10
N ARG A 347 -8.88 -3.16 5.32
CA ARG A 347 -9.22 -1.79 4.87
C ARG A 347 -9.58 -1.71 3.38
N TYR A 348 -8.92 -2.52 2.55
CA TYR A 348 -9.09 -2.54 1.10
C TYR A 348 -9.92 -3.74 0.62
N GLY A 349 -10.65 -4.39 1.53
CA GLY A 349 -11.59 -5.46 1.23
C GLY A 349 -10.95 -6.82 0.91
N ILE A 350 -9.70 -7.04 1.29
CA ILE A 350 -9.06 -8.37 1.23
C ILE A 350 -9.05 -8.94 2.65
N ARG A 351 -9.62 -10.14 2.87
CA ARG A 351 -9.60 -10.79 4.19
C ARG A 351 -9.62 -12.31 4.09
N LEU A 352 -9.29 -12.97 5.19
CA LEU A 352 -9.51 -14.41 5.37
C LEU A 352 -10.82 -14.64 6.11
N GLU A 353 -11.59 -15.62 5.64
CA GLU A 353 -12.86 -16.04 6.21
C GLU A 353 -12.88 -17.57 6.36
N ASN A 354 -13.72 -18.09 7.26
CA ASN A 354 -13.93 -19.52 7.38
C ASN A 354 -14.68 -19.99 6.12
N GLY A 355 -14.10 -20.95 5.40
CA GLY A 355 -14.67 -21.49 4.18
C GLY A 355 -14.12 -22.89 3.91
N ILE A 356 -14.17 -23.29 2.64
CA ILE A 356 -13.62 -24.56 2.17
C ILE A 356 -12.33 -24.27 1.40
N ASN A 357 -11.25 -24.95 1.76
CA ASN A 357 -9.96 -24.79 1.10
C ASN A 357 -9.97 -25.45 -0.30
N LYS A 358 -8.89 -25.27 -1.07
CA LYS A 358 -8.78 -25.81 -2.44
C LYS A 358 -8.77 -27.36 -2.54
N TYR A 359 -8.79 -28.08 -1.42
CA TYR A 359 -8.83 -29.54 -1.32
C TYR A 359 -10.20 -30.07 -0.84
N GLY A 360 -11.15 -29.21 -0.48
CA GLY A 360 -12.47 -29.61 0.04
C GLY A 360 -12.59 -29.61 1.57
N GLU A 361 -11.55 -29.19 2.29
CA GLU A 361 -11.49 -29.24 3.76
C GLU A 361 -11.87 -27.87 4.39
N PRO A 362 -12.47 -27.82 5.60
CA PRO A 362 -12.68 -26.57 6.32
C PRO A 362 -11.37 -25.83 6.60
N GLY A 363 -11.31 -24.52 6.34
CA GLY A 363 -10.12 -23.72 6.57
C GLY A 363 -10.29 -22.24 6.23
N GLU A 364 -9.18 -21.50 6.18
CA GLU A 364 -9.18 -20.09 5.78
C GLU A 364 -9.25 -19.94 4.25
N GLU A 365 -10.37 -19.44 3.75
CA GLU A 365 -10.55 -19.01 2.37
C GLU A 365 -10.05 -17.57 2.21
N LEU A 366 -9.30 -17.28 1.13
CA LEU A 366 -9.00 -15.91 0.74
C LEU A 366 -10.23 -15.29 0.07
N VAL A 367 -10.63 -14.12 0.53
CA VAL A 367 -11.81 -13.40 0.06
C VAL A 367 -11.43 -11.98 -0.32
N VAL A 368 -11.89 -11.54 -1.49
CA VAL A 368 -11.81 -10.15 -1.92
C VAL A 368 -13.21 -9.62 -2.19
N TYR A 369 -13.53 -8.47 -1.61
CA TYR A 369 -14.81 -7.81 -1.82
C TYR A 369 -14.79 -6.84 -3.00
N ALA A 370 -15.89 -6.77 -3.75
CA ALA A 370 -16.09 -5.90 -4.90
C ALA A 370 -17.28 -4.96 -4.66
N PRO A 371 -17.07 -3.74 -4.13
CA PRO A 371 -18.15 -2.78 -3.85
C PRO A 371 -18.98 -2.35 -5.07
N GLU A 372 -18.37 -2.34 -6.24
CA GLU A 372 -19.02 -2.12 -7.54
C GLU A 372 -19.83 -3.33 -8.04
N GLY A 373 -19.56 -4.52 -7.50
CA GLY A 373 -19.98 -5.81 -8.01
C GLY A 373 -19.07 -6.32 -9.15
N TYR A 374 -18.70 -7.61 -9.09
CA TYR A 374 -18.00 -8.32 -10.17
C TYR A 374 -18.73 -9.61 -10.50
N GLN A 375 -19.04 -9.83 -11.78
CA GLN A 375 -19.84 -10.97 -12.27
C GLN A 375 -21.14 -11.21 -11.47
N GLY A 376 -21.78 -10.12 -11.02
CA GLY A 376 -23.03 -10.16 -10.24
C GLY A 376 -22.86 -10.45 -8.74
N ARG A 377 -21.64 -10.57 -8.22
CA ARG A 377 -21.32 -10.86 -6.81
C ARG A 377 -20.51 -9.73 -6.17
N THR A 378 -20.55 -9.63 -4.84
CA THR A 378 -19.65 -8.72 -4.09
C THR A 378 -18.63 -9.46 -3.24
N ARG A 379 -18.88 -10.71 -2.83
CA ARG A 379 -17.86 -11.63 -2.29
C ARG A 379 -17.21 -12.39 -3.43
N ILE A 380 -15.91 -12.22 -3.64
CA ILE A 380 -15.14 -12.87 -4.71
C ILE A 380 -14.13 -13.82 -4.08
N THR A 381 -14.14 -15.10 -4.49
CA THR A 381 -13.23 -16.13 -3.98
C THR A 381 -12.69 -17.04 -5.09
N GLY A 382 -11.75 -17.93 -4.74
CA GLY A 382 -11.10 -18.83 -5.69
C GLY A 382 -10.40 -18.09 -6.83
N ASN A 383 -10.43 -18.68 -8.02
CA ASN A 383 -9.75 -18.12 -9.21
C ASN A 383 -10.26 -16.72 -9.60
N LEU A 384 -11.53 -16.40 -9.34
CA LEU A 384 -12.14 -15.10 -9.70
C LEU A 384 -11.46 -13.91 -9.01
N ILE A 385 -10.78 -14.11 -7.88
CA ILE A 385 -9.98 -13.05 -7.23
C ILE A 385 -8.89 -12.53 -8.15
N PHE A 386 -8.24 -13.42 -8.90
CA PHE A 386 -7.12 -13.07 -9.76
C PHE A 386 -7.57 -12.23 -10.96
N ASP A 387 -8.64 -12.67 -11.64
CA ASP A 387 -9.24 -11.93 -12.76
C ASP A 387 -9.79 -10.57 -12.28
N TYR A 388 -10.43 -10.56 -11.11
CA TYR A 388 -10.92 -9.34 -10.47
C TYR A 388 -9.81 -8.32 -10.17
N ILE A 389 -8.63 -8.75 -9.68
CA ILE A 389 -7.47 -7.86 -9.46
C ILE A 389 -6.89 -7.33 -10.78
N ILE A 390 -6.94 -8.10 -11.87
CA ILE A 390 -6.49 -7.67 -13.20
C ILE A 390 -7.39 -6.57 -13.78
N ASP A 391 -8.72 -6.76 -13.69
CA ASP A 391 -9.67 -5.75 -14.14
C ASP A 391 -9.65 -4.52 -13.20
N GLN A 392 -9.66 -4.73 -11.87
CA GLN A 392 -9.62 -3.66 -10.88
C GLN A 392 -8.20 -3.27 -10.47
N LYS A 393 -7.53 -2.58 -11.39
CA LYS A 393 -6.14 -2.09 -11.24
C LYS A 393 -5.90 -1.18 -10.02
N THR A 394 -6.95 -0.70 -9.35
CA THR A 394 -6.88 0.01 -8.07
C THR A 394 -6.29 -0.87 -6.94
N LEU A 395 -6.45 -2.20 -6.99
CA LEU A 395 -5.96 -3.13 -5.96
C LEU A 395 -4.43 -3.33 -5.95
N TYR A 396 -3.73 -2.98 -7.03
CA TYR A 396 -2.27 -3.02 -7.04
C TYR A 396 -1.63 -2.01 -6.08
N GLY A 397 -2.27 -0.87 -5.82
CA GLY A 397 -1.82 0.13 -4.84
C GLY A 397 -1.78 -0.42 -3.40
N PRO A 398 -2.91 -0.97 -2.87
CA PRO A 398 -2.97 -1.72 -1.63
C PRO A 398 -1.90 -2.80 -1.50
N LEU A 399 -1.71 -3.64 -2.52
CA LEU A 399 -0.70 -4.70 -2.50
C LEU A 399 0.74 -4.14 -2.43
N ILE A 400 1.03 -3.03 -3.09
CA ILE A 400 2.35 -2.37 -2.97
C ILE A 400 2.55 -1.76 -1.57
N LEU A 401 1.52 -1.17 -0.96
CA LEU A 401 1.60 -0.72 0.43
C LEU A 401 1.77 -1.89 1.40
N LEU A 402 1.08 -3.01 1.18
CA LEU A 402 1.26 -4.23 1.97
C LEU A 402 2.73 -4.67 1.95
N GLY A 403 3.33 -4.75 0.77
CA GLY A 403 4.73 -5.13 0.60
C GLY A 403 5.70 -4.26 1.39
N LYS A 404 5.58 -2.93 1.24
CA LYS A 404 6.40 -1.94 1.96
C LYS A 404 6.31 -2.03 3.49
N ASN A 405 5.22 -2.60 4.04
CA ASN A 405 4.98 -2.66 5.48
C ASN A 405 5.07 -4.10 6.07
N THR A 406 5.33 -5.13 5.26
CA THR A 406 5.27 -6.55 5.72
C THR A 406 6.57 -7.35 5.55
N SER A 407 7.72 -6.71 5.29
CA SER A 407 8.97 -7.45 5.01
C SER A 407 9.31 -8.53 6.07
N LYS A 408 9.12 -8.24 7.38
CA LYS A 408 9.30 -9.22 8.46
C LYS A 408 8.35 -10.42 8.33
N ALA A 409 7.04 -10.18 8.26
CA ALA A 409 6.02 -11.22 8.15
C ALA A 409 6.15 -12.06 6.86
N GLN A 410 6.64 -11.45 5.78
CA GLN A 410 7.02 -12.19 4.58
C GLN A 410 8.19 -13.13 4.83
N ILE A 411 9.27 -12.69 5.50
CA ILE A 411 10.44 -13.53 5.81
C ILE A 411 10.05 -14.69 6.73
N GLU A 412 9.24 -14.44 7.77
CA GLU A 412 8.72 -15.45 8.68
C GLU A 412 7.85 -16.48 7.95
N SER A 413 6.89 -16.02 7.13
CA SER A 413 6.07 -16.86 6.26
C SER A 413 6.92 -17.69 5.29
N ALA A 414 7.95 -17.10 4.69
CA ALA A 414 8.86 -17.80 3.78
C ALA A 414 9.71 -18.87 4.48
N TYR A 415 10.15 -18.58 5.70
CA TYR A 415 10.86 -19.53 6.56
C TYR A 415 9.99 -20.75 6.86
N GLN A 416 8.74 -20.55 7.30
CA GLN A 416 7.83 -21.65 7.61
C GLN A 416 7.36 -22.41 6.36
N GLN A 417 7.09 -21.72 5.24
CA GLN A 417 6.58 -22.36 4.02
C GLN A 417 7.65 -23.10 3.20
N TYR A 418 8.90 -22.60 3.17
CA TYR A 418 9.90 -23.08 2.21
C TYR A 418 11.21 -23.55 2.86
N TYR A 419 11.76 -22.79 3.81
CA TYR A 419 12.99 -23.24 4.49
C TYR A 419 12.72 -24.45 5.39
N LYS A 420 11.59 -24.47 6.13
CA LYS A 420 11.16 -25.64 6.91
C LYS A 420 10.70 -26.83 6.07
N SER A 421 10.15 -26.58 4.87
CA SER A 421 9.87 -27.65 3.89
C SER A 421 11.18 -28.30 3.43
N ALA A 422 12.17 -27.49 3.04
CA ALA A 422 13.52 -27.93 2.67
C ALA A 422 14.26 -28.67 3.80
N GLU A 423 14.17 -28.19 5.04
CA GLU A 423 14.85 -28.77 6.21
C GLU A 423 14.29 -30.15 6.60
N ASN A 424 12.98 -30.36 6.40
CA ASN A 424 12.29 -31.62 6.67
C ASN A 424 12.16 -32.55 5.44
N LEU A 425 12.76 -32.18 4.29
CA LEU A 425 12.54 -32.88 3.02
C LEU A 425 13.05 -34.33 3.08
N GLN A 426 12.15 -35.28 2.79
CA GLN A 426 12.47 -36.71 2.76
C GLN A 426 12.26 -37.33 1.39
N ILE A 427 13.21 -38.15 0.95
CA ILE A 427 13.17 -38.92 -0.31
C ILE A 427 13.21 -40.43 -0.06
N ASN A 428 12.72 -41.20 -1.03
CA ASN A 428 12.90 -42.65 -1.08
C ASN A 428 14.24 -43.01 -1.77
N LEU A 429 14.88 -44.11 -1.36
CA LEU A 429 16.09 -44.63 -2.01
C LEU A 429 15.83 -46.01 -2.64
N PHE A 430 16.34 -46.24 -3.84
CA PHE A 430 16.22 -47.52 -4.54
C PHE A 430 16.96 -48.62 -3.77
N GLY A 431 16.26 -49.72 -3.47
CA GLY A 431 16.77 -50.83 -2.66
C GLY A 431 16.63 -50.64 -1.13
N TYR A 432 16.07 -49.53 -0.65
CA TYR A 432 15.97 -49.24 0.78
C TYR A 432 14.54 -48.90 1.23
N ASN A 433 14.12 -49.52 2.34
CA ASN A 433 12.79 -49.31 2.92
C ASN A 433 12.67 -48.06 3.80
N GLN A 434 13.79 -47.40 4.12
CA GLN A 434 13.82 -46.18 4.93
C GLN A 434 13.96 -44.94 4.03
N LYS A 435 13.29 -43.85 4.40
CA LYS A 435 13.43 -42.55 3.75
C LYS A 435 14.70 -41.84 4.22
N LEU A 436 15.38 -41.16 3.30
CA LEU A 436 16.53 -40.31 3.62
C LEU A 436 16.10 -38.87 3.85
N SER A 437 16.56 -38.25 4.94
CA SER A 437 16.46 -36.80 5.14
C SER A 437 17.49 -36.09 4.26
N VAL A 438 17.04 -35.26 3.32
CA VAL A 438 17.91 -34.60 2.33
C VAL A 438 18.81 -33.56 2.99
N SER A 439 18.34 -32.91 4.05
CA SER A 439 19.11 -31.96 4.86
C SER A 439 20.33 -32.57 5.54
N ASN A 440 20.44 -33.91 5.63
CA ASN A 440 21.63 -34.60 6.13
C ASN A 440 22.71 -34.82 5.05
N LEU A 441 22.37 -34.73 3.75
CA LEU A 441 23.34 -34.76 2.64
C LEU A 441 23.73 -33.36 2.17
N LEU A 442 22.89 -32.36 2.43
CA LEU A 442 23.05 -30.97 1.97
C LEU A 442 23.02 -30.03 3.18
N GLU A 443 23.73 -30.41 4.23
CA GLU A 443 23.64 -29.76 5.54
C GLU A 443 24.28 -28.38 5.60
N THR A 444 25.20 -28.04 4.69
CA THR A 444 25.87 -26.74 4.75
C THR A 444 24.91 -25.60 4.42
N THR A 445 25.34 -24.35 4.67
CA THR A 445 24.56 -23.18 4.24
C THR A 445 24.32 -23.16 2.72
N THR A 446 25.21 -23.77 1.92
CA THR A 446 25.06 -23.89 0.46
C THR A 446 23.94 -24.85 0.09
N GLY A 447 23.97 -26.08 0.60
CA GLY A 447 22.94 -27.09 0.36
C GLY A 447 21.55 -26.64 0.81
N MET A 448 21.42 -26.09 2.01
CA MET A 448 20.16 -25.51 2.49
C MET A 448 19.68 -24.30 1.67
N THR A 449 20.59 -23.52 1.08
CA THR A 449 20.23 -22.45 0.12
C THR A 449 19.67 -23.03 -1.18
N VAL A 450 20.27 -24.11 -1.70
CA VAL A 450 19.76 -24.82 -2.89
C VAL A 450 18.38 -25.43 -2.64
N LEU A 451 18.21 -26.18 -1.55
CA LEU A 451 16.92 -26.80 -1.22
C LEU A 451 15.83 -25.74 -1.02
N THR A 452 16.14 -24.60 -0.40
CA THR A 452 15.16 -23.52 -0.22
C THR A 452 14.78 -22.83 -1.55
N ASP A 453 15.74 -22.51 -2.43
CA ASP A 453 15.42 -21.91 -3.75
C ASP A 453 14.65 -22.89 -4.64
N LEU A 454 14.95 -24.20 -4.57
CA LEU A 454 14.16 -25.24 -5.23
C LEU A 454 12.73 -25.30 -4.67
N CYS A 455 12.54 -25.35 -3.35
CA CYS A 455 11.20 -25.35 -2.74
C CYS A 455 10.39 -24.10 -3.14
N VAL A 456 11.02 -22.92 -3.24
CA VAL A 456 10.37 -21.70 -3.75
C VAL A 456 10.04 -21.84 -5.25
N LYS A 457 10.95 -22.36 -6.07
CA LYS A 457 10.83 -22.40 -7.54
C LYS A 457 9.96 -23.54 -8.08
N LEU A 458 9.87 -24.66 -7.38
CA LEU A 458 9.24 -25.92 -7.83
C LEU A 458 8.13 -26.42 -6.89
N GLY A 459 8.00 -25.86 -5.68
CA GLY A 459 7.21 -26.46 -4.61
C GLY A 459 7.92 -27.68 -3.99
N GLU A 460 7.30 -28.25 -2.95
CA GLU A 460 7.84 -29.40 -2.22
C GLU A 460 7.93 -30.64 -3.12
N ASP A 461 6.83 -31.04 -3.77
CA ASP A 461 6.78 -32.22 -4.65
C ASP A 461 7.77 -32.11 -5.82
N GLY A 462 7.85 -30.95 -6.47
CA GLY A 462 8.77 -30.71 -7.59
C GLY A 462 10.24 -30.75 -7.15
N THR A 463 10.53 -30.26 -5.95
CA THR A 463 11.87 -30.37 -5.34
C THR A 463 12.17 -31.81 -4.97
N LYS A 464 11.26 -32.50 -4.29
CA LYS A 464 11.38 -33.91 -3.91
C LYS A 464 11.69 -34.77 -5.13
N ASN A 465 10.89 -34.66 -6.19
CA ASN A 465 11.05 -35.46 -7.41
C ASN A 465 12.40 -35.22 -8.10
N LEU A 466 12.88 -33.97 -8.14
CA LEU A 466 14.20 -33.63 -8.70
C LEU A 466 15.34 -34.20 -7.83
N ILE A 467 15.26 -34.03 -6.52
CA ILE A 467 16.27 -34.55 -5.59
C ILE A 467 16.27 -36.08 -5.59
N GLU A 468 15.10 -36.73 -5.54
CA GLU A 468 14.96 -38.20 -5.54
C GLU A 468 15.50 -38.81 -6.84
N LYS A 469 15.25 -38.21 -8.01
CA LYS A 469 15.88 -38.56 -9.30
C LYS A 469 17.41 -38.41 -9.24
N THR A 470 17.91 -37.34 -8.61
CA THR A 470 19.35 -37.04 -8.53
C THR A 470 20.10 -38.00 -7.59
N ILE A 471 19.63 -38.13 -6.34
CA ILE A 471 20.30 -38.94 -5.32
C ILE A 471 20.25 -40.42 -5.67
N ASN A 472 19.17 -40.93 -6.27
CA ASN A 472 19.14 -42.31 -6.75
C ASN A 472 20.08 -42.56 -7.94
N SER A 473 20.28 -41.57 -8.81
CA SER A 473 21.30 -41.66 -9.89
C SER A 473 22.72 -41.72 -9.31
N LEU A 474 23.00 -40.90 -8.27
CA LEU A 474 24.28 -40.95 -7.55
C LEU A 474 24.46 -42.29 -6.82
N LEU A 475 23.42 -42.79 -6.14
CA LEU A 475 23.43 -44.05 -5.42
C LEU A 475 23.77 -45.24 -6.33
N ILE A 476 23.20 -45.30 -7.53
CA ILE A 476 23.55 -46.30 -8.55
C ILE A 476 25.02 -46.17 -8.95
N SER A 477 25.51 -44.94 -9.19
CA SER A 477 26.91 -44.70 -9.58
C SER A 477 27.91 -45.04 -8.47
N SER A 478 27.49 -45.03 -7.20
CA SER A 478 28.27 -45.45 -6.03
C SER A 478 28.00 -46.91 -5.62
N SER A 479 27.57 -47.76 -6.57
CA SER A 479 27.28 -49.19 -6.36
C SER A 479 26.34 -49.47 -5.17
N PHE A 480 25.30 -48.63 -5.03
CA PHE A 480 24.30 -48.63 -3.95
C PHE A 480 24.84 -48.35 -2.53
N SER A 481 26.06 -47.81 -2.41
CA SER A 481 26.63 -47.41 -1.11
C SER A 481 26.03 -46.11 -0.58
N ILE A 482 25.25 -46.19 0.51
CA ILE A 482 24.77 -45.01 1.26
C ILE A 482 25.95 -44.21 1.84
N GLN A 483 27.00 -44.87 2.33
CA GLN A 483 28.21 -44.16 2.79
C GLN A 483 28.89 -43.42 1.62
N GLY A 484 28.80 -43.96 0.39
CA GLY A 484 29.24 -43.28 -0.82
C GLY A 484 28.54 -41.94 -1.05
N LEU A 485 27.25 -41.82 -0.71
CA LEU A 485 26.51 -40.55 -0.77
C LEU A 485 27.01 -39.55 0.28
N TYR A 486 27.20 -39.99 1.53
CA TYR A 486 27.72 -39.13 2.62
C TYR A 486 29.18 -38.68 2.42
N ASN A 487 29.93 -39.37 1.57
CA ASN A 487 31.29 -38.98 1.18
C ASN A 487 31.31 -37.89 0.07
N LEU A 488 30.15 -37.50 -0.49
CA LEU A 488 30.04 -36.39 -1.45
C LEU A 488 29.83 -35.06 -0.71
N ASN A 489 30.49 -34.00 -1.18
CA ASN A 489 30.21 -32.64 -0.73
C ASN A 489 29.06 -31.98 -1.52
N ASP A 490 28.45 -30.94 -0.94
CA ASP A 490 27.39 -30.13 -1.55
C ASP A 490 27.69 -29.75 -3.02
N ASN A 491 28.92 -29.34 -3.33
CA ASN A 491 29.28 -28.91 -4.69
C ASN A 491 29.27 -30.06 -5.72
N GLN A 492 29.46 -31.32 -5.30
CA GLN A 492 29.26 -32.49 -6.16
C GLN A 492 27.76 -32.77 -6.35
N ILE A 493 27.00 -32.77 -5.26
CA ILE A 493 25.55 -33.04 -5.27
C ILE A 493 24.80 -31.96 -6.08
N ILE A 494 25.12 -30.68 -5.92
CA ILE A 494 24.46 -29.58 -6.63
C ILE A 494 24.81 -29.59 -8.12
N LYS A 495 26.04 -29.99 -8.50
CA LYS A 495 26.37 -30.25 -9.92
C LYS A 495 25.53 -31.40 -10.50
N ALA A 496 25.28 -32.46 -9.72
CA ALA A 496 24.35 -33.51 -10.13
C ALA A 496 22.92 -32.97 -10.30
N ILE A 497 22.40 -32.16 -9.35
CA ILE A 497 21.06 -31.52 -9.46
C ILE A 497 20.96 -30.66 -10.73
N ILE A 498 21.99 -29.87 -11.05
CA ILE A 498 22.06 -29.04 -12.27
C ILE A 498 21.99 -29.92 -13.53
N ASN A 499 22.67 -31.06 -13.54
CA ASN A 499 22.66 -31.99 -14.67
C ASN A 499 21.32 -32.71 -14.80
N THR A 500 20.75 -33.20 -13.69
CA THR A 500 19.50 -33.98 -13.61
C THR A 500 18.23 -33.16 -13.84
N SER A 501 18.26 -31.85 -13.57
CA SER A 501 17.14 -30.93 -13.83
C SER A 501 16.91 -30.73 -15.33
N ASP A 502 15.66 -30.46 -15.71
CA ASP A 502 15.28 -30.06 -17.07
C ASP A 502 14.85 -28.57 -17.14
N ASP A 503 14.67 -27.89 -16.00
CA ASP A 503 14.35 -26.45 -15.94
C ASP A 503 15.62 -25.58 -16.07
N LEU A 504 15.76 -24.90 -17.20
CA LEU A 504 16.85 -23.96 -17.49
C LEU A 504 16.97 -22.82 -16.47
N LEU A 505 15.87 -22.40 -15.83
CA LEU A 505 15.89 -21.39 -14.77
C LEU A 505 16.52 -21.95 -13.49
N VAL A 506 16.24 -23.21 -13.14
CA VAL A 506 16.90 -23.91 -12.02
C VAL A 506 18.40 -24.02 -12.31
N LYS A 507 18.80 -24.53 -13.50
CA LYS A 507 20.23 -24.62 -13.86
C LYS A 507 20.93 -23.26 -13.71
N ARG A 508 20.34 -22.20 -14.27
CA ARG A 508 20.88 -20.84 -14.18
C ARG A 508 21.01 -20.32 -12.74
N ARG A 509 20.04 -20.59 -11.86
CA ARG A 509 20.11 -20.19 -10.44
C ARG A 509 21.21 -20.94 -9.71
N LEU A 510 21.26 -22.26 -9.82
CA LEU A 510 22.22 -23.07 -9.08
C LEU A 510 23.67 -22.84 -9.57
N THR A 511 23.90 -22.68 -10.88
CA THR A 511 25.21 -22.28 -11.42
C THR A 511 25.65 -20.90 -10.92
N LYS A 512 24.73 -19.92 -10.83
CA LYS A 512 25.01 -18.62 -10.22
C LYS A 512 25.45 -18.78 -8.76
N LEU A 513 24.78 -19.62 -7.97
CA LEU A 513 25.12 -19.84 -6.56
C LEU A 513 26.53 -20.42 -6.39
N ILE A 514 26.90 -21.43 -7.20
CA ILE A 514 28.24 -22.03 -7.16
C ILE A 514 29.30 -20.96 -7.51
N TYR A 515 29.09 -20.19 -8.57
CA TYR A 515 30.04 -19.15 -8.98
C TYR A 515 30.22 -18.07 -7.90
N GLN A 516 29.15 -17.67 -7.21
CA GLN A 516 29.21 -16.73 -6.09
C GLN A 516 30.00 -17.24 -4.88
N GLN A 517 30.37 -18.53 -4.82
CA GLN A 517 31.21 -19.12 -3.77
C GLN A 517 32.67 -19.34 -4.21
N GLN A 518 33.00 -19.04 -5.47
CA GLN A 518 34.36 -19.13 -6.02
C GLN A 518 35.04 -17.75 -6.13
N VAL A 519 34.32 -16.69 -5.73
CA VAL A 519 34.70 -15.26 -5.79
C VAL A 519 34.69 -14.64 -4.38
N LEU A 520 34.47 -15.45 -3.35
CA LEU A 520 34.48 -15.12 -1.92
C LEU A 520 35.51 -15.98 -1.19
#